data_AF-A0A8J3LXJ4-F1
#
_entry.id   AF-A0A8J3LXJ4-F1
#
_cell.length_a   1.000
_cell.length_b   1.000
_cell.length_c   1.000
_cell.angle_alpha   90.00
_cell.angle_beta   90.00
_cell.angle_gamma   90.00
#
_symmetry.space_group_name_H-M   'P 1'
#
loop_
_entity.id
_entity.type
_entity.pdbx_description
1 polymer ?
#
loop_
_entity_poly.entity_id
_entity_poly.type
_entity_poly.pdbx_seq_one_letter_code
_entity_poly.pdbx_strand_id
1 'polypeptide(L)'
;MSVAAFIASQKTEHDVPHALTCRVLGVSQAWFYKWRDRAPTARRQRQDRLDEAIAARFTASTGTYGSPRIARDLHQDGWRVSVNTVAARMAELGLVARERRKPRGLTRSGKRAASPDLVRRQFTAIAPDVLWCGDVTEIPTGEGKLYLATVEDLFSRRMLGYAMSAHHDAALTIAALQMAAVTRGGTVDGVIFHSDRGSEYTAARFQGACRH
;
A
#
# COMPACT_ATOMS: atom_id res chain seq x y z
N MET A 1 11.52 19.47 23.42
CA MET A 1 12.41 19.14 24.55
C MET A 1 12.41 20.31 25.53
N SER A 2 12.32 20.07 26.85
CA SER A 2 12.29 21.17 27.85
C SER A 2 13.70 21.61 28.25
N VAL A 3 13.86 22.84 28.74
CA VAL A 3 15.16 23.40 29.19
C VAL A 3 15.83 22.49 30.24
N ALA A 4 15.07 21.99 31.21
CA ALA A 4 15.62 21.10 32.23
C ALA A 4 15.91 19.69 31.70
N ALA A 5 15.13 19.18 30.73
CA ALA A 5 15.48 17.93 30.05
C ALA A 5 16.79 18.06 29.25
N PHE A 6 17.00 19.21 28.60
CA PHE A 6 18.27 19.52 27.93
C PHE A 6 19.43 19.58 28.92
N ILE A 7 19.29 20.30 30.05
CA ILE A 7 20.32 20.36 31.11
C ILE A 7 20.70 18.95 31.60
N ALA A 8 19.71 18.08 31.82
CA ALA A 8 19.94 16.70 32.23
C ALA A 8 20.64 15.87 31.13
N SER A 9 20.28 16.06 29.86
CA SER A 9 20.90 15.31 28.75
C SER A 9 22.38 15.64 28.60
N GLN A 10 22.79 16.89 28.80
CA GLN A 10 24.20 17.29 28.66
C GLN A 10 25.13 16.55 29.63
N LYS A 11 24.65 16.25 30.85
CA LYS A 11 25.43 15.43 31.79
C LYS A 11 25.50 13.97 31.36
N THR A 12 24.41 13.42 30.86
CA THR A 12 24.33 12.00 30.47
C THR A 12 25.05 11.71 29.15
N GLU A 13 24.93 12.60 28.17
CA GLU A 13 25.40 12.40 26.79
C GLU A 13 26.81 12.93 26.57
N HIS A 14 27.23 13.96 27.32
CA HIS A 14 28.48 14.68 27.08
C HIS A 14 29.33 14.89 28.33
N ASP A 15 28.95 14.28 29.47
CA ASP A 15 29.59 14.42 30.79
C ASP A 15 29.69 15.87 31.32
N VAL A 16 28.95 16.80 30.72
CA VAL A 16 28.98 18.22 31.09
C VAL A 16 28.26 18.43 32.43
N PRO A 17 28.91 19.02 33.46
CA PRO A 17 28.27 19.28 34.75
C PRO A 17 27.04 20.19 34.62
N HIS A 18 25.94 19.86 35.31
CA HIS A 18 24.73 20.70 35.34
C HIS A 18 25.04 22.16 35.69
N ALA A 19 26.01 22.40 36.57
CA ALA A 19 26.45 23.73 36.96
C ALA A 19 26.95 24.58 35.77
N LEU A 20 27.67 23.95 34.84
CA LEU A 20 28.17 24.62 33.64
C LEU A 20 27.02 24.90 32.67
N THR A 21 26.18 23.90 32.39
CA THR A 21 25.04 24.04 31.48
C THR A 21 24.04 25.09 31.99
N CYS A 22 23.71 25.07 33.29
CA CYS A 22 22.84 26.08 33.91
C CYS A 22 23.42 27.50 33.76
N ARG A 23 24.74 27.67 33.94
CA ARG A 23 25.42 28.96 33.81
C ARG A 23 25.38 29.47 32.37
N VAL A 24 25.66 28.60 31.40
CA VAL A 24 25.59 28.93 29.97
C VAL A 24 24.17 29.33 29.54
N LEU A 25 23.15 28.66 30.07
CA LEU A 25 21.75 28.95 29.77
C LEU A 25 21.14 30.10 30.61
N GLY A 26 21.91 30.69 31.53
CA GLY A 26 21.43 31.78 32.39
C GLY A 26 20.36 31.39 33.41
N VAL A 27 20.29 30.11 33.81
CA VAL A 27 19.34 29.61 34.83
C VAL A 27 20.06 29.21 36.12
N SER A 28 19.37 29.31 37.27
CA SER A 28 19.97 28.89 38.54
C SER A 28 19.95 27.37 38.69
N GLN A 29 21.00 26.81 39.33
CA GLN A 29 21.03 25.38 39.65
C GLN A 29 19.88 24.97 40.58
N ALA A 30 19.50 25.85 41.53
CA ALA A 30 18.38 25.61 42.43
C ALA A 30 17.05 25.49 41.67
N TRP A 31 16.84 26.29 40.62
CA TRP A 31 15.68 26.15 39.74
C TRP A 31 15.68 24.80 39.01
N PHE A 32 16.84 24.38 38.49
CA PHE A 32 16.95 23.09 37.78
C PHE A 32 16.58 21.91 38.70
N TYR A 33 17.17 21.82 39.89
CA TYR A 33 16.86 20.74 40.84
C TYR A 33 15.40 20.78 41.30
N LYS A 34 14.87 21.98 41.59
CA LYS A 34 13.45 22.16 41.93
C LYS A 34 12.51 21.73 40.80
N TRP A 35 12.90 22.00 39.55
CA TRP A 35 12.10 21.62 38.38
C TRP A 35 12.21 20.11 38.11
N ARG A 36 13.41 19.54 38.21
CA ARG A 36 13.69 18.12 37.98
C ARG A 36 12.87 17.23 38.91
N ASP A 37 12.81 17.62 40.18
CA ASP A 37 12.12 16.86 41.21
C ASP A 37 10.65 17.29 41.37
N ARG A 38 10.14 18.12 40.43
CA ARG A 38 8.78 18.63 40.47
C ARG A 38 7.79 17.52 40.08
N ALA A 39 6.89 17.20 40.99
CA ALA A 39 5.76 16.32 40.68
C ALA A 39 4.95 16.86 39.47
N PRO A 40 4.46 15.99 38.58
CA PRO A 40 3.63 16.39 37.46
C PRO A 40 2.42 17.21 37.93
N THR A 41 2.16 18.34 37.27
CA THR A 41 0.98 19.14 37.58
C THR A 41 -0.29 18.37 37.22
N ALA A 42 -1.42 18.69 37.85
CA ALA A 42 -2.71 18.06 37.53
C ALA A 42 -3.05 18.14 36.03
N ARG A 43 -2.65 19.23 35.36
CA ARG A 43 -2.77 19.39 33.91
C ARG A 43 -1.96 18.35 33.15
N ARG A 44 -0.70 18.13 33.52
CA ARG A 44 0.18 17.15 32.89
C ARG A 44 -0.35 15.73 33.10
N GLN A 45 -0.74 15.40 34.33
CA GLN A 45 -1.37 14.11 34.63
C GLN A 45 -2.66 13.86 33.84
N ARG A 46 -3.46 14.90 33.59
CA ARG A 46 -4.67 14.78 32.75
C ARG A 46 -4.31 14.57 31.27
N GLN A 47 -3.26 15.22 30.80
CA GLN A 47 -2.77 15.09 29.43
C GLN A 47 -2.20 13.69 29.20
N ASP A 48 -1.38 13.18 30.12
CA ASP A 48 -0.80 11.84 30.04
C ASP A 48 -1.93 10.77 29.99
N ARG A 49 -2.95 10.90 30.86
CA ARG A 49 -4.14 10.02 30.82
C ARG A 49 -4.93 10.12 29.51
N LEU A 50 -5.00 11.32 28.91
CA LEU A 50 -5.67 11.52 27.63
C LEU A 50 -4.90 10.86 26.49
N ASP A 51 -3.57 10.97 26.49
CA ASP A 51 -2.71 10.35 25.48
C ASP A 51 -2.82 8.83 25.51
N GLU A 52 -2.81 8.26 26.70
CA GLU A 52 -2.98 6.82 26.92
C GLU A 52 -4.35 6.34 26.41
N ALA A 53 -5.41 7.12 26.71
CA ALA A 53 -6.74 6.83 26.19
C ALA A 53 -6.80 6.91 24.66
N ILE A 54 -6.22 7.95 24.05
CA ILE A 54 -6.15 8.12 22.59
C ILE A 54 -5.41 6.94 21.95
N ALA A 55 -4.24 6.57 22.46
CA ALA A 55 -3.42 5.48 21.94
C ALA A 55 -4.15 4.13 22.01
N ALA A 56 -4.89 3.87 23.10
CA ALA A 56 -5.69 2.67 23.25
C ALA A 56 -6.81 2.58 22.19
N ARG A 57 -7.56 3.66 21.94
CA ARG A 57 -8.65 3.67 20.93
C ARG A 57 -8.07 3.57 19.52
N PHE A 58 -6.95 4.24 19.25
CA PHE A 58 -6.26 4.13 17.97
C PHE A 58 -5.83 2.69 17.69
N THR A 59 -5.19 2.02 18.67
CA THR A 59 -4.76 0.62 18.57
C THR A 59 -5.94 -0.33 18.40
N ALA A 60 -7.00 -0.16 19.20
CA ALA A 60 -8.22 -0.97 19.08
C ALA A 60 -8.88 -0.85 17.69
N SER A 61 -8.75 0.30 17.04
CA SER A 61 -9.22 0.51 15.66
C SER A 61 -8.27 -0.01 14.58
N THR A 62 -7.17 -0.68 14.93
CA THR A 62 -6.08 -1.06 14.01
C THR A 62 -5.48 0.13 13.25
N GLY A 63 -5.49 1.31 13.87
CA GLY A 63 -4.99 2.56 13.28
C GLY A 63 -5.88 3.17 12.19
N THR A 64 -7.16 2.78 12.13
CA THR A 64 -8.10 3.31 11.12
C THR A 64 -8.86 4.54 11.58
N TYR A 65 -8.93 4.80 12.89
CA TYR A 65 -9.69 5.93 13.42
C TYR A 65 -8.84 7.19 13.52
N GLY A 66 -9.33 8.27 12.90
CA GLY A 66 -8.82 9.63 13.06
C GLY A 66 -9.44 10.34 14.26
N SER A 67 -9.00 11.59 14.48
CA SER A 67 -9.42 12.42 15.62
C SER A 67 -10.94 12.57 15.80
N PRO A 68 -11.81 12.63 14.76
CA PRO A 68 -13.25 12.75 14.98
C PRO A 68 -13.87 11.49 15.61
N ARG A 69 -13.41 10.30 15.19
CA ARG A 69 -13.93 9.02 15.71
C ARG A 69 -13.40 8.74 17.11
N ILE A 70 -12.11 8.97 17.32
CA ILE A 70 -11.50 8.84 18.65
C ILE A 70 -12.15 9.82 19.63
N ALA A 71 -12.38 11.08 19.24
CA ALA A 71 -13.04 12.05 20.11
C ALA A 71 -14.45 11.60 20.52
N ARG A 72 -15.23 11.04 19.58
CA ARG A 72 -16.56 10.49 19.89
C ARG A 72 -16.49 9.33 20.88
N ASP A 73 -15.56 8.40 20.69
CA ASP A 73 -15.41 7.25 21.59
C ASP A 73 -14.95 7.74 22.99
N LEU A 74 -14.05 8.72 23.05
CA LEU A 74 -13.67 9.37 24.31
C LEU A 74 -14.85 10.09 25.00
N HIS A 75 -15.75 10.72 24.24
CA HIS A 75 -16.96 11.34 24.80
C HIS A 75 -17.90 10.30 25.41
N GLN A 76 -18.02 9.12 24.79
CA GLN A 76 -18.80 8.00 25.34
C GLN A 76 -18.19 7.50 26.66
N ASP A 77 -16.87 7.58 26.80
CA ASP A 77 -16.13 7.29 28.03
C ASP A 77 -16.13 8.45 29.04
N GLY A 78 -16.91 9.52 28.79
CA GLY A 78 -17.08 10.65 29.70
C GLY A 78 -16.01 11.75 29.61
N TRP A 79 -15.09 11.67 28.64
CA TRP A 79 -14.09 12.72 28.46
C TRP A 79 -14.71 14.01 27.91
N ARG A 80 -14.29 15.14 28.47
CA ARG A 80 -14.60 16.47 27.92
C ARG A 80 -13.38 17.02 27.18
N VAL A 81 -13.28 16.73 25.89
CA VAL A 81 -12.18 17.16 25.01
C VAL A 81 -12.71 17.53 23.62
N SER A 82 -12.13 18.53 22.96
CA SER A 82 -12.50 18.85 21.58
C SER A 82 -11.79 17.93 20.59
N VAL A 83 -12.35 17.80 19.39
CA VAL A 83 -11.71 17.07 18.27
C VAL A 83 -10.33 17.65 17.97
N ASN A 84 -10.17 18.97 18.05
CA ASN A 84 -8.89 19.66 17.80
C ASN A 84 -7.83 19.28 18.86
N THR A 85 -8.23 19.17 20.14
CA THR A 85 -7.33 18.69 21.18
C THR A 85 -6.86 17.27 20.88
N VAL A 86 -7.79 16.37 20.51
CA VAL A 86 -7.44 14.99 20.14
C VAL A 86 -6.51 14.98 18.93
N ALA A 87 -6.78 15.79 17.91
CA ALA A 87 -5.93 15.90 16.72
C ALA A 87 -4.50 16.36 17.06
N ALA A 88 -4.35 17.38 17.90
CA ALA A 88 -3.05 17.86 18.36
C ALA A 88 -2.28 16.79 19.14
N ARG A 89 -2.95 16.07 20.06
CA ARG A 89 -2.33 14.96 20.80
C ARG A 89 -1.92 13.82 19.87
N MET A 90 -2.79 13.43 18.93
CA MET A 90 -2.46 12.41 17.93
C MET A 90 -1.23 12.78 17.11
N ALA A 91 -1.12 14.05 16.69
CA ALA A 91 0.05 14.54 15.96
C ALA A 91 1.33 14.47 16.80
N GLU A 92 1.28 14.89 18.07
CA GLU A 92 2.42 14.78 19.00
C GLU A 92 2.84 13.33 19.27
N LEU A 93 1.89 12.40 19.28
CA LEU A 93 2.13 10.96 19.46
C LEU A 93 2.50 10.24 18.14
N GLY A 94 2.50 10.92 17.00
CA GLY A 94 2.75 10.32 15.69
C GLY A 94 1.65 9.35 15.20
N LEU A 95 0.43 9.48 15.73
CA LEU A 95 -0.70 8.61 15.39
C LEU A 95 -1.42 9.12 14.15
N VAL A 96 -1.13 8.50 12.99
CA VAL A 96 -1.74 8.85 11.71
C VAL A 96 -2.75 7.79 11.29
N ALA A 97 -4.02 8.19 11.22
CA ALA A 97 -5.09 7.31 10.77
C ALA A 97 -4.89 6.89 9.32
N ARG A 98 -5.03 5.58 9.04
CA ARG A 98 -4.96 5.03 7.69
C ARG A 98 -6.36 4.75 7.19
N GLU A 99 -6.65 5.18 5.97
CA GLU A 99 -7.86 4.76 5.29
C GLU A 99 -7.79 3.25 5.03
N ARG A 100 -8.81 2.51 5.51
CA ARG A 100 -8.93 1.09 5.18
C ARG A 100 -9.25 0.99 3.69
N ARG A 101 -8.27 0.58 2.87
CA ARG A 101 -8.51 0.28 1.45
C ARG A 101 -9.69 -0.70 1.36
N LYS A 102 -10.78 -0.28 0.72
CA LYS A 102 -11.84 -1.22 0.33
C LYS A 102 -11.19 -2.23 -0.63
N PRO A 103 -11.30 -3.54 -0.40
CA PRO A 103 -10.83 -4.52 -1.37
C PRO A 103 -11.62 -4.30 -2.66
N ARG A 104 -10.96 -3.75 -3.68
CA ARG A 104 -11.49 -3.64 -5.05
C ARG A 104 -11.07 -4.91 -5.76
N GLY A 105 -11.82 -5.98 -5.56
CA GLY A 105 -11.58 -7.25 -6.23
C GLY A 105 -12.79 -8.16 -6.13
N LEU A 106 -13.57 -8.23 -7.22
CA LEU A 106 -14.52 -9.33 -7.43
C LEU A 106 -13.79 -10.62 -7.86
N THR A 107 -12.48 -10.52 -8.16
CA THR A 107 -11.61 -11.62 -8.57
C THR A 107 -11.36 -12.57 -7.41
N ARG A 108 -12.30 -13.49 -7.18
CA ARG A 108 -12.01 -14.72 -6.45
C ARG A 108 -11.03 -15.53 -7.28
N SER A 109 -9.96 -16.04 -6.66
CA SER A 109 -9.08 -17.00 -7.33
C SER A 109 -9.94 -18.13 -7.90
N GLY A 110 -9.93 -18.31 -9.21
CA GLY A 110 -10.62 -19.43 -9.85
C GLY A 110 -10.14 -20.76 -9.25
N LYS A 111 -11.04 -21.75 -9.17
CA LYS A 111 -10.69 -23.10 -8.69
C LYS A 111 -9.90 -23.94 -9.72
N ARG A 112 -9.69 -23.42 -10.93
CA ARG A 112 -8.98 -24.14 -12.01
C ARG A 112 -7.48 -24.14 -11.72
N ALA A 113 -6.83 -25.26 -12.01
CA ALA A 113 -5.38 -25.37 -11.91
C ALA A 113 -4.73 -24.31 -12.81
N ALA A 114 -3.80 -23.56 -12.24
CA ALA A 114 -3.02 -22.59 -13.00
C ALA A 114 -2.01 -23.33 -13.90
N SER A 115 -1.81 -22.82 -15.12
CA SER A 115 -0.70 -23.28 -15.96
C SER A 115 0.65 -22.98 -15.27
N PRO A 116 1.68 -23.80 -15.50
CA PRO A 116 3.00 -23.58 -14.91
C PRO A 116 3.53 -22.18 -15.24
N ASP A 117 4.05 -21.46 -14.25
CA ASP A 117 4.75 -20.20 -14.47
C ASP A 117 6.16 -20.49 -15.00
N LEU A 118 6.30 -20.50 -16.33
CA LEU A 118 7.57 -20.66 -17.02
C LEU A 118 8.42 -19.38 -17.00
N VAL A 119 7.80 -18.23 -16.76
CA VAL A 119 8.46 -16.92 -16.78
C VAL A 119 9.15 -16.62 -15.46
N ARG A 120 8.59 -17.08 -14.32
CA ARG A 120 9.16 -16.89 -12.97
C ARG A 120 9.55 -15.43 -12.71
N ARG A 121 8.71 -14.50 -13.17
CA ARG A 121 8.91 -13.03 -13.15
C ARG A 121 10.09 -12.48 -13.97
N GLN A 122 10.65 -13.25 -14.90
CA GLN A 122 11.68 -12.80 -15.84
C GLN A 122 11.04 -12.37 -17.17
N PHE A 123 10.57 -11.12 -17.24
CA PHE A 123 9.89 -10.54 -18.41
C PHE A 123 10.85 -10.00 -19.48
N THR A 124 12.03 -10.58 -19.59
CA THR A 124 13.06 -10.19 -20.56
C THR A 124 13.33 -11.38 -21.46
N ALA A 125 13.06 -11.21 -22.75
CA ALA A 125 13.35 -12.20 -23.77
C ALA A 125 14.72 -11.93 -24.42
N ILE A 126 15.41 -12.99 -24.84
CA ILE A 126 16.74 -12.91 -25.46
C ILE A 126 16.71 -12.81 -26.99
N ALA A 127 15.56 -13.14 -27.61
CA ALA A 127 15.33 -13.09 -29.04
C ALA A 127 13.81 -12.95 -29.31
N PRO A 128 13.41 -12.50 -30.52
CA PRO A 128 12.01 -12.54 -30.94
C PRO A 128 11.41 -13.94 -30.80
N ASP A 129 10.10 -14.01 -30.57
CA ASP A 129 9.35 -15.27 -30.55
C ASP A 129 9.84 -16.30 -29.51
N VAL A 130 10.46 -15.84 -28.43
CA VAL A 130 10.78 -16.66 -27.25
C VAL A 130 9.69 -16.53 -26.17
N LEU A 131 9.21 -15.30 -25.97
CA LEU A 131 8.25 -14.98 -24.93
C LEU A 131 7.28 -13.91 -25.42
N TRP A 132 6.01 -14.29 -25.52
CA TRP A 132 4.91 -13.38 -25.79
C TRP A 132 4.12 -13.12 -24.51
N CYS A 133 3.56 -11.92 -24.41
CA CYS A 133 2.68 -11.53 -23.33
C CYS A 133 1.30 -11.17 -23.88
N GLY A 134 0.26 -11.69 -23.25
CA GLY A 134 -1.13 -11.33 -23.52
C GLY A 134 -1.74 -10.54 -22.36
N ASP A 135 -2.52 -9.53 -22.70
CA ASP A 135 -3.33 -8.76 -21.76
C ASP A 135 -4.71 -8.42 -22.35
N VAL A 136 -5.70 -8.24 -21.48
CA VAL A 136 -7.03 -7.74 -21.84
C VAL A 136 -7.33 -6.47 -21.05
N THR A 137 -7.64 -5.40 -21.78
CA THR A 137 -8.02 -4.12 -21.19
C THR A 137 -9.48 -3.79 -21.53
N GLU A 138 -10.21 -3.30 -20.54
CA GLU A 138 -11.55 -2.73 -20.71
C GLU A 138 -11.46 -1.26 -21.15
N ILE A 139 -12.10 -0.94 -22.26
CA ILE A 139 -12.22 0.39 -22.83
C ILE A 139 -13.67 0.87 -22.62
N PRO A 140 -13.91 1.91 -21.79
CA PRO A 140 -15.23 2.49 -21.64
C PRO A 140 -15.61 3.27 -22.90
N THR A 141 -16.82 3.04 -23.41
CA THR A 141 -17.39 3.78 -24.55
C THR A 141 -18.76 4.35 -24.20
N GLY A 142 -19.31 5.21 -25.07
CA GLY A 142 -20.66 5.74 -24.91
C GLY A 142 -21.78 4.70 -25.04
N GLU A 143 -21.49 3.54 -25.63
CA GLU A 143 -22.46 2.46 -25.90
C GLU A 143 -22.29 1.26 -24.96
N GLY A 144 -21.35 1.35 -24.01
CA GLY A 144 -21.02 0.27 -23.10
C GLY A 144 -19.53 -0.05 -23.08
N LYS A 145 -19.17 -1.19 -22.49
CA LYS A 145 -17.78 -1.62 -22.36
C LYS A 145 -17.34 -2.39 -23.58
N LEU A 146 -16.14 -2.09 -24.06
CA LEU A 146 -15.46 -2.80 -25.13
C LEU A 146 -14.17 -3.39 -24.59
N TYR A 147 -13.87 -4.65 -24.88
CA TYR A 147 -12.66 -5.31 -24.42
C TYR A 147 -11.67 -5.43 -25.56
N LEU A 148 -10.42 -5.04 -25.33
CA LEU A 148 -9.29 -5.18 -26.25
C LEU A 148 -8.34 -6.22 -25.69
N ALA A 149 -8.18 -7.34 -26.39
CA ALA A 149 -7.12 -8.30 -26.13
C ALA A 149 -5.92 -8.00 -27.03
N THR A 150 -4.72 -8.20 -26.47
CA THR A 150 -3.45 -7.91 -27.14
C THR A 150 -2.47 -9.05 -26.95
N VAL A 151 -1.54 -9.18 -27.90
CA VAL A 151 -0.37 -10.07 -27.82
C VAL A 151 0.86 -9.29 -28.25
N GLU A 152 1.84 -9.20 -27.36
CA GLU A 152 3.09 -8.47 -27.53
C GLU A 152 4.28 -9.44 -27.49
N ASP A 153 5.26 -9.24 -28.38
CA ASP A 153 6.59 -9.85 -28.27
C ASP A 153 7.43 -9.11 -27.22
N LEU A 154 7.85 -9.79 -26.14
CA LEU A 154 8.62 -9.15 -25.07
C LEU A 154 10.08 -8.84 -25.43
N PHE A 155 10.60 -9.34 -26.55
CA PHE A 155 11.92 -8.93 -27.05
C PHE A 155 11.82 -7.60 -27.80
N SER A 156 11.00 -7.56 -28.86
CA SER A 156 10.95 -6.40 -29.76
C SER A 156 9.93 -5.34 -29.33
N ARG A 157 9.11 -5.63 -28.32
CA ARG A 157 7.96 -4.81 -27.89
C ARG A 157 6.94 -4.57 -29.01
N ARG A 158 6.91 -5.49 -29.98
CA ARG A 158 6.02 -5.38 -31.14
C ARG A 158 4.69 -6.00 -30.77
N MET A 159 3.62 -5.27 -31.05
CA MET A 159 2.26 -5.80 -31.02
C MET A 159 2.08 -6.76 -32.19
N LEU A 160 1.96 -8.05 -31.89
CA LEU A 160 1.82 -9.11 -32.89
C LEU A 160 0.36 -9.37 -33.23
N GLY A 161 -0.53 -9.23 -32.26
CA GLY A 161 -1.96 -9.47 -32.48
C GLY A 161 -2.83 -8.65 -31.54
N TYR A 162 -4.03 -8.33 -31.99
CA TYR A 162 -5.05 -7.71 -31.18
C TYR A 162 -6.43 -8.11 -31.67
N ALA A 163 -7.41 -8.10 -30.77
CA ALA A 163 -8.80 -8.34 -31.10
C ALA A 163 -9.70 -7.53 -30.16
N MET A 164 -10.90 -7.20 -30.61
CA MET A 164 -11.87 -6.41 -29.84
C MET A 164 -13.21 -7.12 -29.79
N SER A 165 -13.90 -7.07 -28.65
CA SER A 165 -15.21 -7.69 -28.47
C SER A 165 -16.00 -7.00 -27.37
N ALA A 166 -17.33 -7.05 -27.46
CA ALA A 166 -18.22 -6.67 -26.37
C ALA A 166 -18.14 -7.66 -25.17
N HIS A 167 -17.53 -8.82 -25.37
CA HIS A 167 -17.43 -9.89 -24.37
C HIS A 167 -16.00 -10.12 -23.91
N HIS A 168 -15.81 -10.13 -22.58
CA HIS A 168 -14.57 -10.52 -21.92
C HIS A 168 -14.51 -12.05 -21.80
N ASP A 169 -14.00 -12.71 -22.84
CA ASP A 169 -14.02 -14.16 -22.94
C ASP A 169 -12.78 -14.72 -23.66
N ALA A 170 -12.63 -16.05 -23.69
CA ALA A 170 -11.47 -16.64 -24.36
C ALA A 170 -11.55 -16.62 -25.89
N ALA A 171 -12.71 -16.38 -26.50
CA ALA A 171 -12.75 -16.23 -27.97
C ALA A 171 -12.01 -14.97 -28.38
N LEU A 172 -12.19 -13.89 -27.60
CA LEU A 172 -11.43 -12.65 -27.74
C LEU A 172 -9.92 -12.88 -27.64
N THR A 173 -9.44 -13.57 -26.60
CA THR A 173 -7.99 -13.80 -26.41
C THR A 173 -7.40 -14.78 -27.43
N ILE A 174 -8.16 -15.81 -27.84
CA ILE A 174 -7.75 -16.72 -28.93
C ILE A 174 -7.62 -15.97 -30.26
N ALA A 175 -8.53 -15.05 -30.58
CA ALA A 175 -8.45 -14.28 -31.81
C ALA A 175 -7.17 -13.43 -31.88
N ALA A 176 -6.80 -12.78 -30.76
CA ALA A 176 -5.54 -12.03 -30.67
C ALA A 176 -4.31 -12.94 -30.80
N LEU A 177 -4.34 -14.13 -30.18
CA LEU A 177 -3.27 -15.13 -30.29
C LEU A 177 -3.11 -15.66 -31.72
N GLN A 178 -4.21 -15.99 -32.40
CA GLN A 178 -4.20 -16.46 -33.78
C GLN A 178 -3.68 -15.37 -34.73
N MET A 179 -4.07 -14.12 -34.52
CA MET A 179 -3.52 -12.99 -35.29
C MET A 179 -2.00 -12.85 -35.08
N ALA A 180 -1.52 -13.02 -33.84
CA ALA A 180 -0.08 -13.00 -33.57
C ALA A 180 0.66 -14.13 -34.30
N ALA A 181 0.09 -15.34 -34.30
CA ALA A 181 0.62 -16.49 -35.01
C ALA A 181 0.71 -16.25 -36.52
N VAL A 182 -0.37 -15.74 -37.13
CA VAL A 182 -0.40 -15.35 -38.55
C VAL A 182 0.63 -14.26 -38.87
N THR A 183 0.80 -13.27 -37.98
CA THR A 183 1.81 -12.21 -38.14
C THR A 183 3.23 -12.75 -38.19
N ARG A 184 3.47 -13.95 -37.64
CA ARG A 184 4.75 -14.67 -37.71
C ARG A 184 4.79 -15.80 -38.74
N GLY A 185 3.83 -15.82 -39.66
CA GLY A 185 3.80 -16.80 -40.76
C GLY A 185 3.01 -18.07 -40.47
N GLY A 186 2.23 -18.12 -39.38
CA GLY A 186 1.30 -19.19 -39.08
C GLY A 186 1.74 -20.05 -37.89
N THR A 187 2.69 -20.97 -38.09
CA THR A 187 3.13 -21.90 -37.05
C THR A 187 4.24 -21.29 -36.20
N VAL A 188 4.07 -21.29 -34.87
CA VAL A 188 5.01 -20.67 -33.94
C VAL A 188 5.25 -21.61 -32.76
N ASP A 189 6.18 -22.54 -32.97
CA ASP A 189 6.52 -23.58 -32.00
C ASP A 189 7.51 -23.07 -30.95
N GLY A 190 7.35 -23.54 -29.71
CA GLY A 190 8.30 -23.28 -28.62
C GLY A 190 8.21 -21.88 -27.98
N VAL A 191 7.29 -21.04 -28.43
CA VAL A 191 7.05 -19.72 -27.83
C VAL A 191 6.36 -19.87 -26.48
N ILE A 192 6.90 -19.21 -25.45
CA ILE A 192 6.22 -19.12 -24.16
C ILE A 192 5.16 -18.03 -24.26
N PHE A 193 3.90 -18.36 -23.99
CA PHE A 193 2.84 -17.37 -23.83
C PHE A 193 2.57 -17.09 -22.35
N HIS A 194 2.74 -15.84 -21.93
CA HIS A 194 2.45 -15.37 -20.58
C HIS A 194 1.19 -14.52 -20.53
N SER A 195 0.37 -14.72 -19.52
CA SER A 195 -0.78 -13.88 -19.21
C SER A 195 -1.03 -13.87 -17.71
N ASP A 196 -1.96 -13.04 -17.26
CA ASP A 196 -2.52 -13.17 -15.93
C ASP A 196 -3.35 -14.46 -15.79
N ARG A 197 -4.02 -14.62 -14.63
CA ARG A 197 -4.88 -15.78 -14.33
C ARG A 197 -6.36 -15.51 -14.63
N GLY A 198 -6.63 -14.67 -15.63
CA GLY A 198 -7.95 -14.40 -16.15
C GLY A 198 -8.73 -15.66 -16.53
N SER A 199 -10.05 -15.57 -16.46
CA SER A 199 -10.96 -16.70 -16.76
C SER A 199 -10.87 -17.19 -18.20
N GLU A 200 -10.50 -16.27 -19.09
CA GLU A 200 -10.28 -16.37 -20.51
C GLU A 200 -9.00 -17.14 -20.81
N TYR A 201 -7.87 -16.79 -20.17
CA TYR A 201 -6.61 -17.52 -20.32
C TYR A 201 -6.61 -18.90 -19.66
N THR A 202 -7.36 -19.07 -18.56
CA THR A 202 -7.51 -20.37 -17.87
C THR A 202 -8.61 -21.26 -18.48
N ALA A 203 -9.29 -20.82 -19.54
CA ALA A 203 -10.29 -21.63 -20.22
C ALA A 203 -9.64 -22.77 -21.02
N ALA A 204 -10.28 -23.95 -21.04
CA ALA A 204 -9.78 -25.11 -21.79
C ALA A 204 -9.58 -24.82 -23.29
N ARG A 205 -10.45 -23.98 -23.88
CA ARG A 205 -10.31 -23.52 -25.27
C ARG A 205 -9.03 -22.73 -25.52
N PHE A 206 -8.63 -21.86 -24.59
CA PHE A 206 -7.38 -21.09 -24.72
C PHE A 206 -6.17 -22.00 -24.57
N GLN A 207 -6.19 -22.89 -23.58
CA GLN A 207 -5.15 -23.90 -23.38
C GLN A 207 -5.02 -24.85 -24.59
N GLY A 208 -6.13 -25.16 -25.26
CA GLY A 208 -6.14 -25.92 -26.51
C GLY A 208 -5.49 -25.13 -27.66
N ALA A 209 -5.76 -23.83 -27.76
CA ALA A 209 -5.15 -22.97 -28.78
C ALA A 209 -3.62 -22.83 -28.63
N CYS A 210 -3.07 -22.94 -27.42
CA CYS A 210 -1.62 -22.91 -27.20
C CYS A 210 -0.91 -24.26 -27.39
N ARG A 211 -1.64 -25.35 -27.66
CA ARG A 211 -1.08 -26.71 -27.83
C ARG A 211 -0.92 -27.11 -29.30
N HIS A 212 -1.37 -26.26 -30.22
CA HIS A 212 -1.27 -26.41 -31.67
C HIS A 212 -0.35 -25.35 -32.24
#